data_AF-A0A2H0WDT3-F1
#
_entry.id   AF-A0A2H0WDT3-F1
#
_cell.length_a   1.000
_cell.length_b   1.000
_cell.length_c   1.000
_cell.angle_alpha   90.00
_cell.angle_beta   90.00
_cell.angle_gamma   90.00
#
_symmetry.space_group_name_H-M   'P 1'
#
loop_
_entity.id
_entity.type
_entity.pdbx_description
1 polymer ?
#
loop_
_entity_poly.entity_id
_entity_poly.type
_entity_poly.pdbx_seq_one_letter_code
_entity_poly.pdbx_strand_id
1 'polypeptide(L)'
;MKHWIFDLDGTLADSLTIHFQVLQRIFSGFGLDFSKEDQQDILRISSRDFPKYLETKLGTQDGSQAYQLYQKFNQETLKDVQCFPGIVDLLQTLKTQGAQLAIWTARDFEATQEILKHTGLGIHFSICVTGSCVSQGKPNPEGLVKIADHFGCEPESMVMVGDFDSDMLGAKAFGIKA
;
A
#
# COMPACT_ATOMS: atom_id res chain seq x y z
N MET A 1 2.47 18.67 -14.05
CA MET A 1 1.33 17.88 -13.53
C MET A 1 0.80 18.56 -12.29
N LYS A 2 -0.53 18.63 -12.13
CA LYS A 2 -1.17 19.33 -11.00
C LYS A 2 -1.59 18.36 -9.90
N HIS A 3 -1.95 17.13 -10.24
CA HIS A 3 -2.39 16.11 -9.29
C HIS A 3 -1.40 14.93 -9.32
N TRP A 4 -0.84 14.60 -8.17
CA TRP A 4 0.11 13.50 -8.02
C TRP A 4 -0.48 12.45 -7.10
N ILE A 5 -0.52 11.21 -7.59
CA ILE A 5 -1.07 10.07 -6.89
C ILE A 5 0.09 9.15 -6.59
N PHE A 6 0.28 8.84 -5.32
CA PHE A 6 1.36 7.99 -4.86
C PHE A 6 0.80 6.67 -4.34
N ASP A 7 1.47 5.57 -4.66
CA ASP A 7 1.40 4.38 -3.81
C ASP A 7 2.08 4.63 -2.45
N LEU A 8 1.72 3.84 -1.44
CA LEU A 8 2.31 3.93 -0.11
C LEU A 8 3.48 2.96 0.09
N ASP A 9 3.24 1.67 -0.15
CA ASP A 9 4.07 0.57 0.34
C ASP A 9 5.15 0.22 -0.68
N GLY A 10 6.42 0.57 -0.41
CA GLY A 10 7.51 0.42 -1.38
C GLY A 10 7.73 1.67 -2.25
N THR A 11 6.84 2.65 -2.15
CA THR A 11 6.96 3.96 -2.82
C THR A 11 7.22 5.11 -1.85
N LEU A 12 6.31 5.40 -0.92
CA LEU A 12 6.48 6.47 0.07
C LEU A 12 7.16 5.98 1.35
N ALA A 13 6.85 4.74 1.75
CA ALA A 13 7.28 4.14 3.00
C ALA A 13 7.92 2.77 2.78
N ASP A 14 9.01 2.50 3.50
CA ASP A 14 9.70 1.20 3.52
C ASP A 14 8.97 0.24 4.47
N SER A 15 7.71 -0.03 4.16
CA SER A 15 6.84 -0.94 4.92
C SER A 15 6.97 -2.39 4.47
N LEU A 16 7.43 -2.64 3.24
CA LEU A 16 7.60 -4.00 2.71
C LEU A 16 8.68 -4.77 3.46
N THR A 17 9.79 -4.11 3.82
CA THR A 17 10.85 -4.71 4.62
C THR A 17 10.32 -5.19 5.98
N ILE A 18 9.54 -4.35 6.65
CA ILE A 18 8.91 -4.69 7.94
C ILE A 18 7.89 -5.81 7.77
N HIS A 19 7.07 -5.75 6.73
CA HIS A 19 6.08 -6.79 6.44
C HIS A 19 6.74 -8.15 6.24
N PHE A 20 7.83 -8.24 5.47
CA PHE A 20 8.55 -9.49 5.26
C PHE A 20 9.20 -10.03 6.54
N GLN A 21 9.68 -9.16 7.43
CA GLN A 21 10.20 -9.58 8.74
C GLN A 21 9.09 -10.19 9.61
N VAL A 22 7.89 -9.59 9.61
CA VAL A 22 6.72 -10.15 10.30
C VAL A 22 6.37 -11.52 9.73
N LEU A 23 6.28 -11.66 8.41
CA LEU A 23 5.93 -12.93 7.77
C LEU A 23 6.99 -14.01 8.01
N GLN A 24 8.27 -13.65 7.96
CA GLN A 24 9.36 -14.56 8.30
C GLN A 24 9.21 -15.08 9.74
N ARG A 25 8.91 -14.19 10.70
CA ARG A 25 8.65 -14.58 12.08
C ARG A 25 7.44 -15.51 12.21
N ILE A 26 6.37 -15.24 11.47
CA ILE A 26 5.17 -16.09 11.46
C ILE A 26 5.52 -17.48 10.94
N PHE A 27 6.09 -17.58 9.74
CA PHE A 27 6.44 -18.87 9.11
C PHE A 27 7.41 -19.69 9.97
N SER A 28 8.45 -19.06 10.52
CA SER A 28 9.38 -19.75 11.41
C SER A 28 8.70 -20.28 12.69
N GLY A 29 7.67 -19.59 13.19
CA GLY A 29 6.84 -20.07 14.31
C GLY A 29 6.08 -21.37 14.02
N PHE A 30 5.81 -21.66 12.75
CA PHE A 30 5.20 -22.91 12.28
C PHE A 30 6.23 -23.89 11.68
N GLY A 31 7.54 -23.63 11.86
CA GLY A 31 8.60 -24.49 11.35
C GLY A 31 8.79 -24.45 9.84
N LEU A 32 8.32 -23.38 9.18
CA LEU A 32 8.50 -23.15 7.74
C LEU A 32 9.47 -22.01 7.47
N ASP A 33 10.09 -22.04 6.29
CA ASP A 33 10.87 -20.94 5.76
C ASP A 33 9.97 -20.01 4.93
N PHE A 34 10.16 -18.69 5.08
CA PHE A 34 9.52 -17.70 4.22
C PHE A 34 10.44 -17.39 3.05
N SER A 35 10.11 -17.95 1.88
CA SER A 35 10.98 -17.94 0.70
C SER A 35 10.87 -16.65 -0.13
N LYS A 36 11.74 -16.50 -1.13
CA LYS A 36 11.62 -15.42 -2.12
C LYS A 36 10.38 -15.55 -2.99
N GLU A 37 9.93 -16.77 -3.25
CA GLU A 37 8.68 -17.01 -3.99
C GLU A 37 7.49 -16.53 -3.15
N ASP A 38 7.51 -16.80 -1.85
CA ASP A 38 6.48 -16.31 -0.93
C ASP A 38 6.44 -14.77 -0.88
N GLN A 39 7.60 -14.10 -0.86
CA GLN A 39 7.66 -12.64 -0.99
C GLN A 39 6.98 -12.16 -2.28
N GLN A 40 7.26 -12.80 -3.42
CA GLN A 40 6.64 -12.43 -4.70
C GLN A 40 5.12 -12.68 -4.72
N ASP A 41 4.66 -13.77 -4.13
CA ASP A 41 3.22 -14.08 -4.02
C ASP A 41 2.50 -13.02 -3.18
N ILE A 42 3.09 -12.64 -2.04
CA ILE A 42 2.53 -11.63 -1.13
C ILE A 42 2.36 -10.28 -1.82
N LEU A 43 3.33 -9.89 -2.65
CA LEU A 43 3.29 -8.64 -3.38
C LEU A 43 2.21 -8.61 -4.48
N ARG A 44 1.67 -9.76 -4.86
CA ARG A 44 0.63 -9.90 -5.91
C ARG A 44 -0.79 -10.00 -5.36
N ILE A 45 -0.95 -10.14 -4.05
CA ILE A 45 -2.26 -10.33 -3.42
C ILE A 45 -2.65 -9.12 -2.59
N SER A 46 -3.96 -8.90 -2.44
CA SER A 46 -4.48 -7.83 -1.58
C SER A 46 -4.53 -8.27 -0.12
N SER A 47 -4.67 -7.31 0.81
CA SER A 47 -4.91 -7.62 2.23
C SER A 47 -6.17 -8.48 2.45
N ARG A 48 -7.14 -8.44 1.52
CA ARG A 48 -8.36 -9.27 1.55
C ARG A 48 -8.07 -10.74 1.28
N ASP A 49 -7.09 -11.03 0.43
CA ASP A 49 -6.75 -12.40 -0.01
C ASP A 49 -5.68 -13.05 0.89
N PHE A 50 -5.02 -12.25 1.72
CA PHE A 50 -3.94 -12.68 2.61
C PHE A 50 -4.32 -13.80 3.60
N PRO A 51 -5.50 -13.81 4.25
CA PRO A 51 -5.92 -14.96 5.06
C PRO A 51 -5.94 -16.27 4.26
N LYS A 52 -6.42 -16.21 3.01
CA LYS A 52 -6.51 -17.39 2.16
C LYS A 52 -5.14 -17.90 1.73
N TYR A 53 -4.21 -17.00 1.50
CA TYR A 53 -2.82 -17.33 1.25
C TYR A 53 -2.21 -18.12 2.42
N LEU A 54 -2.40 -17.66 3.66
CA LEU A 54 -1.89 -18.37 4.84
C LEU A 54 -2.52 -19.76 5.00
N GLU A 55 -3.83 -19.90 4.80
CA GLU A 55 -4.49 -21.21 4.80
C GLU A 55 -3.91 -22.16 3.75
N THR A 56 -3.53 -21.63 2.59
CA THR A 56 -2.97 -22.44 1.50
C THR A 56 -1.56 -22.94 1.84
N LYS A 57 -0.76 -22.14 2.54
CA LYS A 57 0.63 -22.49 2.91
C LYS A 57 0.70 -23.36 4.17
N LEU A 58 -0.20 -23.13 5.13
CA LEU A 58 -0.14 -23.73 6.48
C LEU A 58 -1.27 -24.74 6.76
N GLY A 59 -2.30 -24.81 5.90
CA GLY A 59 -3.55 -25.49 6.21
C GLY A 59 -4.53 -24.60 6.98
N THR A 60 -5.80 -24.97 7.03
CA THR A 60 -6.88 -24.08 7.53
C THR A 60 -6.72 -23.66 8.99
N GLN A 61 -6.40 -24.61 9.89
CA GLN A 61 -6.27 -24.33 11.32
C GLN A 61 -5.04 -23.45 11.60
N ASP A 62 -3.87 -23.88 11.14
CA ASP A 62 -2.62 -23.15 11.36
C ASP A 62 -2.61 -21.82 10.59
N GLY A 63 -3.21 -21.75 9.41
CA GLY A 63 -3.39 -20.52 8.66
C GLY A 63 -4.26 -19.49 9.40
N SER A 64 -5.34 -19.93 10.04
CA SER A 64 -6.18 -19.06 10.87
C SER A 64 -5.41 -18.53 12.09
N GLN A 65 -4.63 -19.39 12.75
CA GLN A 65 -3.78 -18.99 13.87
C GLN A 65 -2.66 -18.04 13.44
N ALA A 66 -2.02 -18.33 12.30
CA ALA A 66 -0.99 -17.49 11.70
C ALA A 66 -1.54 -16.10 11.35
N TYR A 67 -2.78 -16.02 10.85
CA TYR A 67 -3.41 -14.74 10.55
C TYR A 67 -3.66 -13.90 11.81
N GLN A 68 -4.08 -14.51 12.91
CA GLN A 68 -4.24 -13.81 14.20
C GLN A 68 -2.89 -13.27 14.73
N LEU A 69 -1.83 -14.08 14.64
CA LEU A 69 -0.48 -13.67 15.03
C LEU A 69 0.04 -12.56 14.10
N TYR A 70 -0.22 -12.67 12.80
CA TYR A 70 0.14 -11.65 11.81
C TYR A 70 -0.52 -10.32 12.16
N GLN A 71 -1.84 -10.30 12.43
CA GLN A 71 -2.54 -9.07 12.77
C GLN A 71 -1.89 -8.36 13.97
N LYS A 72 -1.57 -9.13 15.01
CA LYS A 72 -0.87 -8.63 16.19
C LYS A 72 0.51 -8.07 15.85
N PHE A 73 1.37 -8.86 15.21
CA PHE A 73 2.76 -8.45 14.94
C PHE A 73 2.81 -7.30 13.94
N ASN A 74 2.00 -7.34 12.88
CA ASN A 74 1.89 -6.26 11.91
C ASN A 74 1.55 -4.95 12.63
N GLN A 75 0.51 -4.93 13.47
CA GLN A 75 0.12 -3.75 14.25
C GLN A 75 1.23 -3.25 15.18
N GLU A 76 1.94 -4.15 15.86
CA GLU A 76 3.07 -3.80 16.74
C GLU A 76 4.23 -3.15 15.98
N THR A 77 4.43 -3.51 14.71
CA THR A 77 5.56 -3.07 13.87
C THR A 77 5.25 -1.87 12.97
N LEU A 78 3.99 -1.42 12.84
CA LEU A 78 3.65 -0.27 11.99
C LEU A 78 4.39 1.02 12.41
N LYS A 79 4.69 1.16 13.70
CA LYS A 79 5.48 2.27 14.26
C LYS A 79 6.96 2.24 13.88
N ASP A 80 7.45 1.14 13.32
CA ASP A 80 8.83 0.99 12.90
C ASP A 80 9.00 1.34 11.41
N VAL A 81 7.88 1.52 10.68
CA VAL A 81 7.87 1.93 9.27
C VAL A 81 8.40 3.35 9.12
N GLN A 82 9.37 3.52 8.21
CA GLN A 82 9.98 4.81 7.90
C GLN A 82 9.66 5.23 6.46
N CYS A 83 9.68 6.53 6.19
CA CYS A 83 9.66 7.04 4.82
C CYS A 83 10.97 6.71 4.12
N PHE A 84 10.92 6.51 2.79
CA PHE A 84 12.16 6.48 2.02
C PHE A 84 12.89 7.83 2.08
N PRO A 85 14.24 7.83 2.02
CA PRO A 85 15.02 9.07 2.01
C PRO A 85 14.57 10.03 0.91
N GLY A 86 14.36 11.30 1.26
CA GLY A 86 13.97 12.37 0.33
C GLY A 86 12.47 12.45 0.01
N ILE A 87 11.64 11.49 0.45
CA ILE A 87 10.17 11.55 0.22
C ILE A 87 9.56 12.80 0.83
N VAL A 88 9.88 13.14 2.08
CA VAL A 88 9.31 14.31 2.74
C VAL A 88 9.67 15.61 1.99
N ASP A 89 10.93 15.76 1.59
CA ASP A 89 11.41 16.91 0.83
C ASP A 89 10.75 17.01 -0.56
N LEU A 90 10.56 15.87 -1.22
CA LEU A 90 9.84 15.79 -2.49
C LEU A 90 8.38 16.26 -2.33
N LEU A 91 7.65 15.73 -1.35
CA LEU A 91 6.25 16.08 -1.13
C LEU A 91 6.10 17.57 -0.76
N GLN A 92 7.00 18.10 0.06
CA GLN A 92 7.05 19.54 0.36
C GLN A 92 7.29 20.36 -0.90
N THR A 93 8.29 20.00 -1.70
CA THR A 93 8.61 20.68 -2.96
C THR A 93 7.41 20.69 -3.91
N LEU A 94 6.75 19.55 -4.11
CA LEU A 94 5.55 19.47 -4.95
C LEU A 94 4.42 20.38 -4.43
N LYS A 95 4.18 20.42 -3.12
CA LYS A 95 3.17 21.32 -2.53
C LYS A 95 3.53 22.80 -2.73
N THR A 96 4.81 23.18 -2.58
CA THR A 96 5.23 24.58 -2.84
C THR A 96 5.05 24.99 -4.30
N GLN A 97 5.06 24.04 -5.22
CA GLN A 97 4.77 24.24 -6.64
C GLN A 97 3.27 24.22 -6.95
N GLY A 98 2.39 24.10 -5.94
CA GLY A 98 0.94 24.10 -6.09
C GLY A 98 0.34 22.75 -6.47
N ALA A 99 1.09 21.65 -6.35
CA ALA A 99 0.55 20.31 -6.59
C ALA A 99 -0.45 19.91 -5.50
N GLN A 100 -1.47 19.16 -5.91
CA GLN A 100 -2.37 18.43 -5.03
C GLN A 100 -1.92 16.97 -4.97
N LEU A 101 -1.84 16.42 -3.76
CA LEU A 101 -1.29 15.08 -3.55
C LEU A 101 -2.38 14.15 -3.04
N ALA A 102 -2.41 12.92 -3.55
CA ALA A 102 -3.27 11.85 -3.10
C ALA A 102 -2.49 10.55 -2.89
N ILE A 103 -3.03 9.66 -2.07
CA ILE A 103 -2.56 8.28 -1.94
C ILE A 103 -3.57 7.34 -2.56
N TRP A 104 -3.07 6.37 -3.31
CA TRP A 104 -3.81 5.18 -3.72
C TRP A 104 -3.03 3.94 -3.29
N THR A 105 -3.51 3.18 -2.30
CA THR A 105 -2.82 1.99 -1.75
C THR A 105 -3.75 0.77 -1.71
N ALA A 106 -3.18 -0.43 -1.84
CA ALA A 106 -3.88 -1.70 -1.65
C ALA A 106 -4.07 -2.08 -0.17
N ARG A 107 -3.36 -1.40 0.75
CA ARG A 107 -3.44 -1.61 2.20
C ARG A 107 -4.84 -1.24 2.73
N ASP A 108 -5.21 -1.82 3.86
CA ASP A 108 -6.43 -1.47 4.58
C ASP A 108 -6.36 -0.07 5.21
N PHE A 109 -7.52 0.46 5.58
CA PHE A 109 -7.63 1.81 6.14
C PHE A 109 -6.88 1.99 7.46
N GLU A 110 -7.01 1.04 8.40
CA GLU A 110 -6.46 1.19 9.75
C GLU A 110 -4.94 1.22 9.74
N ALA A 111 -4.31 0.27 9.06
CA ALA A 111 -2.86 0.22 8.94
C ALA A 111 -2.30 1.45 8.18
N THR A 112 -3.02 1.90 7.15
CA THR A 112 -2.65 3.11 6.40
C THR A 112 -2.65 4.33 7.30
N GLN A 113 -3.71 4.54 8.09
CA GLN A 113 -3.80 5.71 8.98
C GLN A 113 -2.68 5.73 10.04
N GLU A 114 -2.33 4.57 10.60
CA GLU A 114 -1.27 4.48 11.60
C GLU A 114 0.10 4.84 11.00
N ILE A 115 0.42 4.32 9.80
CA ILE A 115 1.65 4.68 9.08
C ILE A 115 1.67 6.18 8.81
N LEU A 116 0.60 6.75 8.24
CA LEU A 116 0.55 8.17 7.89
C LEU A 116 0.67 9.09 9.10
N LYS A 117 0.11 8.68 10.24
CA LYS A 117 0.18 9.42 11.50
C LYS A 117 1.58 9.37 12.08
N HIS A 118 2.18 8.18 12.19
CA HIS A 118 3.51 8.01 12.78
C HIS A 118 4.60 8.70 11.95
N THR A 119 4.56 8.49 10.62
CA THR A 119 5.54 9.08 9.70
C THR A 119 5.34 10.58 9.45
N GLY A 120 4.20 11.13 9.85
CA GLY A 120 3.82 12.51 9.55
C GLY A 120 3.40 12.76 8.10
N LEU A 121 3.37 11.73 7.24
CA LEU A 121 3.01 11.86 5.83
C LEU A 121 1.58 12.39 5.61
N GLY A 122 0.66 12.11 6.54
CA GLY A 122 -0.76 12.45 6.40
C GLY A 122 -1.03 13.93 6.09
N ILE A 123 -0.20 14.85 6.57
CA ILE A 123 -0.36 16.31 6.36
C ILE A 123 -0.18 16.75 4.89
N HIS A 124 0.42 15.88 4.06
CA HIS A 124 0.75 16.21 2.69
C HIS A 124 -0.41 15.94 1.72
N PHE A 125 -1.32 15.03 2.05
CA PHE A 125 -2.31 14.46 1.12
C PHE A 125 -3.73 14.96 1.39
N SER A 126 -4.45 15.33 0.33
CA SER A 126 -5.85 15.79 0.42
C SER A 126 -6.84 14.62 0.51
N ILE A 127 -6.48 13.48 -0.06
CA ILE A 127 -7.27 12.25 -0.05
C ILE A 127 -6.36 11.02 -0.03
N CYS A 128 -6.80 9.99 0.69
CA CYS A 128 -6.19 8.68 0.69
C CYS A 128 -7.25 7.63 0.35
N VAL A 129 -7.08 6.95 -0.78
CA VAL A 129 -7.94 5.84 -1.20
C VAL A 129 -7.22 4.53 -0.91
N THR A 130 -7.79 3.76 0.00
CA THR A 130 -7.24 2.48 0.47
C THR A 130 -7.96 1.30 -0.17
N GLY A 131 -7.45 0.08 0.00
CA GLY A 131 -8.14 -1.14 -0.43
C GLY A 131 -9.53 -1.31 0.22
N SER A 132 -9.72 -0.72 1.40
CA SER A 132 -11.02 -0.67 2.11
C SER A 132 -12.00 0.32 1.49
N CYS A 133 -11.53 1.28 0.70
CA CYS A 133 -12.36 2.31 0.08
C CYS A 133 -12.99 1.87 -1.24
N VAL A 134 -12.65 0.70 -1.79
CA VAL A 134 -13.04 0.28 -3.14
C VAL A 134 -13.65 -1.12 -3.19
N SER A 135 -14.53 -1.35 -4.15
CA SER A 135 -15.09 -2.69 -4.41
C SER A 135 -14.03 -3.58 -5.07
N GLN A 136 -13.27 -3.02 -6.00
CA GLN A 136 -12.17 -3.67 -6.71
C GLN A 136 -10.86 -2.89 -6.46
N GLY A 137 -9.88 -3.55 -5.87
CA GLY A 137 -8.54 -2.99 -5.62
C GLY A 137 -7.69 -2.89 -6.89
N LYS A 138 -6.46 -2.39 -6.74
CA LYS A 138 -5.45 -2.39 -7.81
C LYS A 138 -5.37 -3.77 -8.49
N PRO A 139 -5.24 -3.84 -9.83
CA PRO A 139 -5.08 -2.75 -10.79
C PRO A 139 -6.40 -2.14 -11.31
N ASN A 140 -7.56 -2.42 -10.70
CA ASN A 140 -8.80 -1.77 -11.13
C ASN A 140 -8.73 -0.25 -10.85
N PRO A 141 -9.08 0.63 -11.81
CA PRO A 141 -8.94 2.08 -11.65
C PRO A 141 -9.98 2.74 -10.74
N GLU A 142 -10.86 1.99 -10.06
CA GLU A 142 -11.91 2.53 -9.17
C GLU A 142 -11.35 3.55 -8.16
N GLY A 143 -10.16 3.29 -7.61
CA GLY A 143 -9.54 4.23 -6.68
C GLY A 143 -9.07 5.53 -7.34
N LEU A 144 -8.55 5.45 -8.57
CA LEU A 144 -8.16 6.63 -9.35
C LEU A 144 -9.38 7.46 -9.76
N VAL A 145 -10.50 6.82 -10.10
CA VAL A 145 -11.78 7.50 -10.36
C VAL A 145 -12.19 8.34 -9.14
N LYS A 146 -12.17 7.75 -7.95
CA LYS A 146 -12.52 8.47 -6.71
C LYS A 146 -11.60 9.66 -6.42
N ILE A 147 -10.31 9.53 -6.75
CA ILE A 147 -9.35 10.63 -6.59
C ILE A 147 -9.63 11.74 -7.60
N ALA A 148 -9.89 11.39 -8.87
CA ALA A 148 -10.26 12.35 -9.90
C ALA A 148 -11.54 13.12 -9.54
N ASP A 149 -12.56 12.41 -9.06
CA ASP A 149 -13.82 13.00 -8.59
C ASP A 149 -13.59 13.95 -7.41
N HIS A 150 -12.73 13.57 -6.45
CA HIS A 150 -12.39 14.41 -5.30
C HIS A 150 -11.73 15.73 -5.73
N PHE A 151 -10.85 15.69 -6.73
CA PHE A 151 -10.20 16.88 -7.25
C PHE A 151 -11.00 17.63 -8.33
N GLY A 152 -12.07 17.02 -8.86
CA GLY A 152 -12.81 17.53 -10.01
C GLY A 152 -11.90 17.73 -11.23
N CYS A 153 -11.02 16.77 -11.51
CA CYS A 153 -10.00 16.91 -12.53
C CYS A 153 -10.00 15.80 -13.58
N GLU A 154 -9.55 16.13 -14.78
CA GLU A 154 -9.38 15.17 -15.87
C GLU A 154 -8.09 14.35 -15.73
N PRO A 155 -8.06 13.09 -16.24
CA PRO A 155 -6.90 12.19 -16.20
C PRO A 155 -5.59 12.83 -16.69
N GLU A 156 -5.61 13.67 -17.72
CA GLU A 156 -4.41 14.28 -18.30
C GLU A 156 -3.67 15.23 -17.33
N SER A 157 -4.34 15.64 -16.25
CA SER A 157 -3.76 16.48 -15.20
C SER A 157 -3.14 15.68 -14.04
N MET A 158 -3.27 14.35 -14.08
CA MET A 158 -2.88 13.40 -13.05
C MET A 158 -1.65 12.58 -13.47
N VAL A 159 -0.83 12.21 -12.48
CA VAL A 159 0.28 11.27 -12.64
C VAL A 159 0.30 10.29 -11.47
N MET A 160 0.50 9.01 -11.78
CA MET A 160 0.72 7.95 -10.80
C MET A 160 2.22 7.79 -10.55
N VAL A 161 2.59 7.56 -9.29
CA VAL A 161 3.93 7.17 -8.87
C VAL A 161 3.77 5.93 -8.00
N GLY A 162 4.38 4.83 -8.42
CA GLY A 162 4.28 3.54 -7.74
C GLY A 162 5.43 2.63 -8.11
N ASP A 163 5.64 1.57 -7.34
CA ASP A 163 6.72 0.59 -7.50
C ASP A 163 6.24 -0.76 -8.04
N PHE A 164 4.92 -0.98 -8.13
CA PHE A 164 4.35 -2.24 -8.60
C PHE A 164 3.65 -2.15 -9.95
N ASP A 165 3.65 -3.27 -10.68
CA ASP A 165 2.90 -3.42 -11.95
C ASP A 165 1.43 -3.06 -11.77
N SER A 166 0.84 -3.33 -10.60
CA SER A 166 -0.57 -3.02 -10.35
C SER A 166 -0.87 -1.51 -10.40
N ASP A 167 0.10 -0.67 -10.04
CA ASP A 167 0.03 0.79 -10.17
C ASP A 167 0.03 1.20 -11.64
N MET A 168 1.00 0.67 -12.39
CA MET A 168 1.20 0.98 -13.80
C MET A 168 0.01 0.52 -14.65
N LEU A 169 -0.49 -0.69 -14.38
CA LEU A 169 -1.66 -1.25 -15.06
C LEU A 169 -2.93 -0.45 -14.73
N GLY A 170 -3.10 -0.05 -13.47
CA GLY A 170 -4.23 0.78 -13.06
C GLY A 170 -4.21 2.17 -13.66
N ALA A 171 -3.04 2.82 -13.65
CA ALA A 171 -2.82 4.11 -14.30
C ALA A 171 -3.11 4.05 -15.80
N LYS A 172 -2.60 3.01 -16.49
CA LYS A 172 -2.87 2.77 -17.90
C LYS A 172 -4.35 2.52 -18.17
N ALA A 173 -5.03 1.75 -17.33
CA ALA A 173 -6.46 1.48 -17.47
C ALA A 173 -7.31 2.75 -17.26
N PHE A 174 -6.88 3.64 -16.38
CA PHE A 174 -7.54 4.93 -16.13
C PHE A 174 -7.18 6.00 -17.18
N GLY A 175 -6.08 5.84 -17.92
CA GLY A 175 -5.63 6.79 -18.93
C GLY A 175 -4.68 7.88 -18.41
N ILE A 176 -3.95 7.63 -17.33
CA ILE A 176 -2.98 8.58 -16.74
C ILE A 176 -1.54 8.11 -16.96
N LYS A 177 -0.60 9.05 -16.86
CA LYS A 177 0.84 8.73 -16.90
C LYS A 177 1.26 8.02 -15.62
N ALA A 178 2.20 7.09 -15.73
CA ALA A 178 2.86 6.39 -14.64
C ALA A 178 4.33 6.16 -15.00
#